data_AF-A0A6P6FYQ5-F1
#
_entry.id   AF-A0A6P6FYQ5-F1
#
_cell.length_a   1.000
_cell.length_b   1.000
_cell.length_c   1.000
_cell.angle_alpha   90.00
_cell.angle_beta   90.00
_cell.angle_gamma   90.00
#
_symmetry.space_group_name_H-M   'P 1'
#
loop_
_entity.id
_entity.type
_entity.pdbx_description
1 polymer ?
#
loop_
_entity_poly.entity_id
_entity_poly.type
_entity_poly.pdbx_seq_one_letter_code
_entity_poly.pdbx_strand_id
1 'polypeptide(L)'
;MGIFPNNQSWSTFGLQRKVEKVAREFFELPSEEKWKVKRDEANPFGYYDSELTKNVRDWKELFDFLVEDRTVIPASREPDDKELMTITNQWPLYPPELSLMFVLALGLALKTIAFLPREVFQEYAKEMKKLTFKLLELITLSLGLPENRLSGYFNGQTSFVRINYYPPCPFPHLALGATRHKDTGVLTILAQDEVGGLQAK
;
A
#
# COMPACT_ATOMS: atom_id res chain seq x y z
N MET A 1 -11.84 -17.26 -3.81
CA MET A 1 -11.85 -15.80 -3.74
C MET A 1 -12.56 -15.34 -5.01
N GLY A 2 -13.73 -14.72 -4.89
CA GLY A 2 -14.40 -14.13 -6.05
C GLY A 2 -13.86 -12.73 -6.30
N ILE A 3 -13.74 -12.32 -7.56
CA ILE A 3 -13.46 -10.92 -7.92
C ILE A 3 -14.76 -10.29 -8.38
N PHE A 4 -15.10 -9.15 -7.79
CA PHE A 4 -16.28 -8.37 -8.13
C PHE A 4 -15.82 -6.99 -8.61
N PRO A 5 -15.89 -6.69 -9.92
CA PRO A 5 -15.58 -5.35 -10.40
C PRO A 5 -16.62 -4.36 -9.86
N ASN A 6 -16.14 -3.22 -9.38
CA ASN A 6 -17.00 -2.15 -8.90
C ASN A 6 -17.14 -1.09 -10.00
N ASN A 7 -18.33 -1.01 -10.60
CA ASN A 7 -18.63 -0.07 -11.69
C ASN A 7 -19.20 1.28 -11.21
N GLN A 8 -19.17 1.57 -9.90
CA GLN A 8 -19.69 2.84 -9.36
C GLN A 8 -18.58 3.87 -9.13
N SER A 9 -18.85 5.12 -9.51
CA SER A 9 -17.98 6.26 -9.23
C SER A 9 -18.10 6.68 -7.77
N TRP A 10 -17.14 6.27 -6.95
CA TRP A 10 -17.01 6.83 -5.62
C TRP A 10 -16.32 8.20 -5.72
N SER A 11 -16.60 9.07 -4.75
CA SER A 11 -15.91 10.36 -4.54
C SER A 11 -14.38 10.23 -4.39
N THR A 12 -13.86 9.01 -4.36
CA THR A 12 -12.45 8.63 -4.23
C THR A 12 -11.65 8.69 -5.54
N PHE A 13 -12.27 8.90 -6.70
CA PHE A 13 -11.52 9.02 -7.98
C PHE A 13 -10.42 10.09 -7.92
N GLY A 14 -10.69 11.21 -7.23
CA GLY A 14 -9.68 12.25 -7.04
C GLY A 14 -8.53 11.81 -6.14
N LEU A 15 -8.83 11.06 -5.08
CA LEU A 15 -7.82 10.58 -4.12
C LEU A 15 -6.98 9.44 -4.70
N GLN A 16 -7.60 8.50 -5.41
CA GLN A 16 -6.89 7.44 -6.12
C GLN A 16 -5.90 8.02 -7.13
N ARG A 17 -6.32 8.99 -7.97
CA ARG A 17 -5.40 9.64 -8.92
C ARG A 17 -4.26 10.38 -8.23
N LYS A 18 -4.50 11.00 -7.06
CA LYS A 18 -3.43 11.61 -6.26
C LYS A 18 -2.43 10.55 -5.79
N VAL A 19 -2.92 9.42 -5.26
CA VAL A 19 -2.08 8.28 -4.84
C VAL A 19 -1.26 7.75 -6.01
N GLU A 20 -1.88 7.53 -7.17
CA GLU A 20 -1.19 7.06 -8.39
C GLU A 20 -0.10 8.04 -8.84
N LYS A 21 -0.39 9.35 -8.80
CA LYS A 21 0.58 10.39 -9.13
C LYS A 21 1.77 10.38 -8.17
N VAL A 22 1.50 10.42 -6.86
CA VAL A 22 2.55 10.41 -5.82
C VAL A 22 3.36 9.11 -5.89
N ALA A 23 2.71 7.96 -6.12
CA ALA A 23 3.39 6.70 -6.29
C ALA A 23 4.34 6.72 -7.50
N ARG A 24 3.89 7.24 -8.65
CA ARG A 24 4.71 7.35 -9.85
C ARG A 24 5.94 8.22 -9.61
N GLU A 25 5.75 9.40 -9.02
CA GLU A 25 6.85 10.31 -8.65
C GLU A 25 7.85 9.63 -7.72
N PHE A 26 7.39 8.83 -6.76
CA PHE A 26 8.26 8.05 -5.88
C PHE A 26 9.07 6.97 -6.61
N PHE A 27 8.44 6.15 -7.46
CA PHE A 27 9.14 5.04 -8.13
C PHE A 27 10.12 5.53 -9.21
N GLU A 28 9.93 6.73 -9.75
CA GLU A 28 10.85 7.42 -10.67
C GLU A 28 12.09 8.00 -9.99
N LEU A 29 12.13 8.07 -8.65
CA LEU A 29 13.32 8.52 -7.92
C LEU A 29 14.51 7.57 -8.12
N PRO A 30 15.75 8.08 -8.01
CA PRO A 30 16.95 7.24 -7.93
C PRO A 30 16.84 6.18 -6.82
N SER A 31 17.48 5.04 -7.03
CA SER A 31 17.42 3.92 -6.07
C SER A 31 17.90 4.32 -4.68
N GLU A 32 18.88 5.23 -4.58
CA GLU A 32 19.40 5.75 -3.32
C GLU A 32 18.34 6.46 -2.48
N GLU A 33 17.43 7.20 -3.11
CA GLU A 33 16.32 7.88 -2.44
C GLU A 33 15.25 6.87 -1.99
N LYS A 34 14.93 5.90 -2.84
CA LYS A 34 13.98 4.82 -2.49
C LYS A 34 14.50 3.95 -1.36
N TRP A 35 15.82 3.73 -1.29
CA TRP A 35 16.44 2.92 -0.25
C TRP A 35 16.40 3.54 1.15
N LYS A 36 16.19 4.85 1.27
CA LYS A 36 16.03 5.52 2.57
C LYS A 36 14.81 5.04 3.36
N VAL A 37 13.84 4.42 2.67
CA VAL A 37 12.64 3.83 3.26
C VAL A 37 12.53 2.34 2.96
N LYS A 38 13.66 1.68 2.69
CA LYS A 38 13.68 0.24 2.42
C LYS A 38 13.34 -0.52 3.69
N ARG A 39 12.63 -1.64 3.51
CA ARG A 39 12.41 -2.60 4.60
C ARG A 39 13.72 -3.16 5.13
N ASP A 40 13.70 -3.53 6.40
CA ASP A 40 14.79 -4.24 7.06
C ASP A 40 14.22 -5.32 8.01
N GLU A 41 15.11 -5.98 8.76
CA GLU A 41 14.74 -7.04 9.70
C GLU A 41 13.86 -6.52 10.86
N ALA A 42 13.98 -5.24 11.22
CA ALA A 42 13.22 -4.62 12.30
C ALA A 42 11.88 -4.06 11.82
N ASN A 43 11.78 -3.63 10.56
CA ASN A 43 10.58 -3.04 9.99
C ASN A 43 10.27 -3.62 8.61
N PRO A 44 9.27 -4.51 8.52
CA PRO A 44 8.90 -5.18 7.27
C PRO A 44 8.07 -4.30 6.32
N PHE A 45 7.84 -3.03 6.66
CA PHE A 45 7.11 -2.05 5.84
C PHE A 45 8.06 -1.01 5.26
N GLY A 46 7.74 -0.55 4.05
CA GLY A 46 8.60 0.31 3.24
C GLY A 46 8.83 -0.23 1.82
N TYR A 47 9.84 0.33 1.16
CA TYR A 47 10.24 0.01 -0.20
C TYR A 47 10.92 -1.37 -0.30
N TYR A 48 10.65 -2.08 -1.39
CA TYR A 48 11.32 -3.33 -1.72
C TYR A 48 11.24 -3.63 -3.23
N ASP A 49 12.30 -4.23 -3.79
CA ASP A 49 12.45 -4.49 -5.24
C ASP A 49 12.91 -5.92 -5.56
N SER A 50 12.91 -6.77 -4.53
CA SER A 50 13.49 -8.11 -4.59
C SER A 50 12.53 -9.17 -4.06
N GLU A 51 11.21 -8.91 -4.16
CA GLU A 51 10.17 -9.84 -3.68
C GLU A 51 10.27 -11.18 -4.42
N LEU A 52 10.31 -12.25 -3.63
CA LEU A 52 10.28 -13.61 -4.12
C LEU A 52 8.91 -14.20 -3.83
N THR A 53 8.21 -14.63 -4.89
CA THR A 53 6.99 -15.41 -4.74
C THR A 53 7.28 -16.83 -5.22
N LYS A 54 7.17 -17.81 -4.31
CA LYS A 54 7.54 -19.23 -4.57
C LYS A 54 8.98 -19.39 -5.08
N ASN A 55 9.92 -18.67 -4.47
CA ASN A 55 11.36 -18.65 -4.80
C ASN A 55 11.69 -18.09 -6.20
N VAL A 56 10.73 -17.44 -6.87
CA VAL A 56 10.96 -16.74 -8.14
C VAL A 56 10.85 -15.24 -7.88
N ARG A 57 11.81 -14.48 -8.41
CA ARG A 57 11.80 -13.01 -8.30
C ARG A 57 10.67 -12.44 -9.15
N ASP A 58 9.82 -11.66 -8.51
CA ASP A 58 8.74 -10.93 -9.16
C ASP A 58 9.32 -9.71 -9.92
N TRP A 59 8.79 -9.43 -11.11
CA TRP A 59 9.20 -8.26 -11.92
C TRP A 59 8.43 -7.01 -11.48
N LYS A 60 8.71 -6.53 -10.27
CA LYS A 60 8.07 -5.36 -9.69
C LYS A 60 8.93 -4.71 -8.60
N GLU A 61 8.65 -3.45 -8.37
CA GLU A 61 8.99 -2.73 -7.14
C GLU A 61 7.71 -2.55 -6.32
N LEU A 62 7.85 -2.38 -5.02
CA LEU A 62 6.70 -2.17 -4.15
C LEU A 62 7.02 -1.27 -2.96
N PHE A 63 5.98 -0.69 -2.37
CA PHE A 63 6.02 0.09 -1.15
C PHE A 63 4.81 -0.27 -0.28
N ASP A 64 5.06 -0.82 0.92
CA ASP A 64 3.99 -1.11 1.89
C ASP A 64 4.03 -0.13 3.05
N PHE A 65 2.85 0.23 3.54
CA PHE A 65 2.70 0.98 4.79
C PHE A 65 1.42 0.54 5.51
N LEU A 66 1.46 0.56 6.83
CA LEU A 66 0.32 0.25 7.69
C LEU A 66 -0.74 1.34 7.59
N VAL A 67 -2.00 0.95 7.75
CA VAL A 67 -3.12 1.91 7.80
C VAL A 67 -2.99 2.85 9.01
N GLU A 68 -2.54 2.33 10.14
CA GLU A 68 -2.19 3.11 11.32
C GLU A 68 -0.69 3.40 11.34
N ASP A 69 -0.31 4.67 11.53
CA ASP A 69 1.09 5.12 11.43
C ASP A 69 2.02 4.43 12.43
N ARG A 70 1.48 4.09 13.61
CA ARG A 70 2.16 3.35 14.67
C ARG A 70 1.29 2.17 15.09
N THR A 71 1.78 0.95 14.90
CA THR A 71 1.06 -0.29 15.24
C THR A 71 1.91 -1.16 16.15
N VAL A 72 1.29 -1.78 17.15
CA VAL A 72 1.94 -2.77 18.01
C VAL A 72 1.63 -4.16 17.46
N ILE A 73 2.67 -4.94 17.20
CA ILE A 73 2.56 -6.30 16.65
C ILE A 73 3.39 -7.29 17.49
N PRO A 74 3.07 -8.59 17.46
CA PRO A 74 3.97 -9.61 18.02
C PRO A 74 5.37 -9.52 17.41
N ALA A 75 6.40 -9.59 18.24
CA ALA A 75 7.80 -9.51 17.81
C ALA A 75 8.23 -10.74 16.99
N SER A 76 7.60 -11.89 17.23
CA SER A 76 7.82 -13.10 16.44
C SER A 76 6.50 -13.80 16.08
N ARG A 77 6.62 -14.84 15.25
CA ARG A 77 5.51 -15.73 14.88
C ARG A 77 5.34 -16.90 15.86
N GLU A 78 6.20 -17.00 16.86
CA GLU A 78 6.19 -18.10 17.81
C GLU A 78 5.00 -17.93 18.78
N PRO A 79 4.11 -18.93 18.93
CA PRO A 79 2.90 -18.80 19.73
C PRO A 79 3.14 -18.46 21.20
N ASP A 80 4.29 -18.87 21.74
CA ASP A 80 4.66 -18.69 23.14
C ASP A 80 5.41 -17.37 23.39
N ASP A 81 5.86 -16.71 22.33
CA ASP A 81 6.52 -15.43 22.43
C ASP A 81 5.48 -14.31 22.58
N LYS A 82 5.56 -13.62 23.71
CA LYS A 82 4.65 -12.52 24.06
C LYS A 82 5.29 -11.15 23.88
N GLU A 83 6.52 -11.10 23.37
CA GLU A 83 7.16 -9.82 23.09
C GLU A 83 6.37 -9.07 22.03
N LEU A 84 6.21 -7.76 22.28
CA LEU A 84 5.52 -6.85 21.39
C LEU A 84 6.55 -5.87 20.86
N MET A 85 6.51 -5.65 19.56
CA MET A 85 7.28 -4.59 18.91
C MET A 85 6.34 -3.51 18.40
N THR A 86 6.85 -2.29 18.38
CA THR A 86 6.17 -1.16 17.74
C THR A 86 6.76 -0.97 16.35
N ILE A 87 5.90 -1.04 15.33
CA ILE A 87 6.23 -0.65 13.97
C ILE A 87 5.70 0.75 13.71
N THR A 88 6.55 1.58 13.10
CA THR A 88 6.18 2.90 12.61
C THR A 88 6.41 2.94 11.10
N ASN A 89 5.46 3.52 10.36
CA ASN A 89 5.60 3.67 8.91
C ASN A 89 6.83 4.52 8.54
N GLN A 90 7.56 4.07 7.52
CA GLN A 90 8.69 4.80 6.95
C GLN A 90 8.21 5.57 5.73
N TRP A 91 8.24 6.90 5.80
CA TRP A 91 7.74 7.76 4.72
C TRP A 91 8.91 8.36 3.93
N PRO A 92 8.86 8.34 2.58
CA PRO A 92 9.93 8.90 1.77
C PRO A 92 10.06 10.40 2.06
N LEU A 93 11.28 10.82 2.39
CA LEU A 93 11.64 12.22 2.49
C LEU A 93 11.89 12.70 1.06
N TYR A 94 10.92 13.38 0.47
CA TYR A 94 11.11 13.97 -0.85
C TYR A 94 12.28 14.96 -0.79
N PRO A 95 13.25 14.88 -1.73
CA PRO A 95 14.50 15.60 -1.61
C PRO A 95 14.27 17.11 -1.50
N PRO A 96 14.91 17.79 -0.52
CA PRO A 96 14.83 19.24 -0.38
C PRO A 96 15.32 19.99 -1.62
N GLU A 97 16.19 19.42 -2.46
CA GLU A 97 16.80 20.14 -3.59
C GLU A 97 15.81 20.42 -4.74
N LEU A 98 14.84 19.52 -5.00
CA LEU A 98 13.73 19.80 -5.93
C LEU A 98 12.72 20.79 -5.34
N SER A 99 12.66 20.85 -4.01
CA SER A 99 11.91 21.87 -3.28
C SER A 99 12.59 23.25 -3.43
N LEU A 100 13.92 23.32 -3.32
CA LEU A 100 14.68 24.57 -3.30
C LEU A 100 14.68 25.34 -4.63
N MET A 101 14.73 24.66 -5.79
CA MET A 101 14.64 25.34 -7.09
C MET A 101 13.28 26.01 -7.34
N PHE A 102 12.21 25.51 -6.71
CA PHE A 102 10.89 26.15 -6.74
C PHE A 102 10.73 27.27 -5.69
N VAL A 103 11.55 27.30 -4.63
CA VAL A 103 11.51 28.33 -3.57
C VAL A 103 11.71 29.72 -4.10
N LEU A 104 12.67 29.88 -5.00
CA LEU A 104 13.06 31.20 -5.48
C LEU A 104 12.09 31.75 -6.52
N ALA A 105 11.30 30.89 -7.18
CA ALA A 105 10.43 31.30 -8.29
C ALA A 105 9.02 31.72 -7.86
N LEU A 106 8.50 31.22 -6.73
CA LEU A 106 7.12 31.48 -6.29
C LEU A 106 7.08 31.60 -4.77
N GLY A 107 7.31 32.83 -4.28
CA GLY A 107 7.54 33.15 -2.86
C GLY A 107 6.39 32.90 -1.87
N LEU A 108 5.60 31.83 -1.98
CA LEU A 108 4.61 31.43 -0.97
C LEU A 108 4.14 29.96 -1.02
N ALA A 109 4.77 29.05 -1.77
CA ALA A 109 4.19 27.71 -2.01
C ALA A 109 5.04 26.50 -1.55
N LEU A 110 5.96 26.65 -0.58
CA LEU A 110 6.87 25.54 -0.23
C LEU A 110 6.51 24.63 0.93
N LYS A 111 5.58 25.03 1.81
CA LYS A 111 5.10 24.10 2.84
C LYS A 111 4.19 23.00 2.28
N THR A 112 3.81 23.11 1.00
CA THR A 112 2.72 22.32 0.43
C THR A 112 3.21 21.06 -0.29
N ILE A 113 4.42 21.00 -0.85
CA ILE A 113 4.77 19.91 -1.78
C ILE A 113 5.38 18.68 -1.08
N ALA A 114 6.25 18.87 -0.09
CA ALA A 114 6.79 17.76 0.71
C ALA A 114 5.80 17.22 1.76
N PHE A 115 4.74 17.99 2.09
CA PHE A 115 3.69 17.68 3.08
C PHE A 115 2.41 17.12 2.42
N LEU A 116 2.52 16.59 1.20
CA LEU A 116 1.39 15.96 0.50
C LEU A 116 1.53 14.45 0.33
N PRO A 117 2.73 13.87 0.09
CA PRO A 117 2.84 12.44 -0.23
C PRO A 117 2.37 11.52 0.90
N ARG A 118 2.84 11.77 2.13
CA ARG A 118 2.44 11.01 3.31
C ARG A 118 0.94 11.17 3.58
N GLU A 119 0.46 12.40 3.54
CA GLU A 119 -0.90 12.81 3.86
C GLU A 119 -1.88 12.19 2.86
N VAL A 120 -1.53 12.16 1.57
CA VAL A 120 -2.31 11.50 0.51
C VAL A 120 -2.40 9.99 0.76
N PHE A 121 -1.29 9.34 1.09
CA PHE A 121 -1.29 7.90 1.40
C PHE A 121 -2.08 7.57 2.67
N GLN A 122 -1.95 8.38 3.73
CA GLN A 122 -2.71 8.22 4.96
C GLN A 122 -4.21 8.46 4.77
N GLU A 123 -4.58 9.50 4.01
CA GLU A 123 -5.99 9.77 3.66
C GLU A 123 -6.58 8.59 2.86
N TYR A 124 -5.85 8.08 1.88
CA TYR A 124 -6.28 6.92 1.09
C TYR A 124 -6.45 5.67 1.95
N ALA A 125 -5.47 5.34 2.81
CA ALA A 125 -5.57 4.21 3.71
C ALA A 125 -6.78 4.33 4.66
N LYS A 126 -7.09 5.53 5.15
CA LYS A 126 -8.26 5.79 5.98
C LYS A 126 -9.57 5.57 5.23
N GLU A 127 -9.69 6.05 4.00
CA GLU A 127 -10.89 5.82 3.17
C GLU A 127 -11.04 4.34 2.78
N MET A 128 -9.94 3.65 2.46
CA MET A 128 -9.95 2.21 2.19
C MET A 128 -10.33 1.40 3.43
N LYS A 129 -9.87 1.79 4.62
CA LYS A 129 -10.31 1.17 5.89
C LYS A 129 -11.82 1.25 6.05
N LYS A 130 -12.41 2.44 5.88
CA LYS A 130 -13.87 2.64 5.97
C LYS A 130 -14.61 1.76 4.96
N LEU A 131 -14.15 1.73 3.71
CA LEU A 131 -14.74 0.91 2.65
C LEU A 131 -14.67 -0.58 3.00
N THR A 132 -13.52 -1.06 3.46
CA THR A 132 -13.31 -2.45 3.90
C THR A 132 -14.31 -2.85 4.99
N PHE A 133 -14.47 -2.04 6.04
CA PHE A 133 -15.45 -2.36 7.10
C PHE A 133 -16.89 -2.35 6.57
N LYS A 134 -17.24 -1.42 5.69
CA LYS A 134 -18.58 -1.40 5.06
C LYS A 134 -18.83 -2.65 4.23
N LEU A 135 -17.84 -3.11 3.47
CA LEU A 135 -17.95 -4.35 2.67
C LEU A 135 -18.07 -5.58 3.56
N LEU A 136 -17.31 -5.64 4.66
CA LEU A 136 -17.40 -6.74 5.62
C LEU A 136 -18.78 -6.82 6.29
N GLU A 137 -19.37 -5.68 6.66
CA GLU A 137 -20.77 -5.61 7.16
C GLU A 137 -21.77 -6.12 6.13
N LEU A 138 -21.60 -5.76 4.85
CA LEU A 138 -22.49 -6.24 3.79
C LEU A 138 -22.34 -7.74 3.55
N ILE A 139 -21.10 -8.26 3.63
CA ILE A 139 -20.83 -9.70 3.53
C ILE A 139 -21.51 -10.45 4.68
N THR A 140 -21.38 -9.99 5.93
CA THR A 140 -22.02 -10.67 7.08
C THR A 140 -23.54 -10.66 6.96
N LEU A 141 -24.15 -9.52 6.58
CA LEU A 141 -25.58 -9.42 6.34
C LEU A 141 -26.06 -10.37 5.22
N SER A 142 -25.30 -10.49 4.12
CA SER A 142 -25.64 -11.41 3.02
C SER A 142 -25.64 -12.89 3.43
N LEU A 143 -24.92 -13.22 4.50
CA LEU A 143 -24.86 -14.55 5.11
C LEU A 143 -25.93 -14.76 6.20
N GLY A 144 -26.83 -13.79 6.42
CA GLY A 144 -27.84 -13.84 7.49
C GLY A 144 -27.26 -13.64 8.89
N LEU A 145 -26.07 -13.05 9.00
CA LEU A 145 -25.39 -12.77 10.26
C LEU A 145 -25.55 -11.29 10.65
N PRO A 146 -25.40 -10.93 11.94
CA PRO A 146 -25.36 -9.52 12.36
C PRO A 146 -24.24 -8.75 11.62
N GLU A 147 -24.49 -7.49 11.25
CA GLU A 147 -23.53 -6.64 10.53
C GLU A 147 -22.17 -6.57 11.22
N ASN A 148 -22.17 -6.50 12.56
CA ASN A 148 -20.98 -6.41 13.40
C ASN A 148 -20.34 -7.77 13.75
N ARG A 149 -20.77 -8.88 13.14
CA ARG A 149 -20.27 -10.24 13.47
C ARG A 149 -18.76 -10.36 13.39
N LEU A 150 -18.11 -9.62 12.50
CA LEU A 150 -16.67 -9.69 12.30
C LEU A 150 -15.88 -8.57 13.00
N SER A 151 -16.52 -7.53 13.53
CA SER A 151 -15.82 -6.31 14.00
C SER A 151 -14.81 -6.59 15.11
N GLY A 152 -15.14 -7.48 16.04
CA GLY A 152 -14.27 -7.84 17.17
C GLY A 152 -12.97 -8.54 16.79
N TYR A 153 -12.86 -9.12 15.59
CA TYR A 153 -11.64 -9.80 15.13
C TYR A 153 -10.59 -8.83 14.59
N PHE A 154 -10.94 -7.56 14.36
CA PHE A 154 -10.03 -6.54 13.82
C PHE A 154 -9.42 -5.63 14.89
N ASN A 155 -9.58 -5.97 16.18
CA ASN A 155 -8.88 -5.29 17.27
C ASN A 155 -7.38 -5.55 17.14
N GLY A 156 -6.58 -4.49 17.02
CA GLY A 156 -5.13 -4.63 16.76
C GLY A 156 -4.79 -5.09 15.35
N GLN A 157 -5.70 -4.92 14.38
CA GLN A 157 -5.47 -5.29 12.98
C GLN A 157 -4.22 -4.64 12.37
N THR A 158 -3.49 -5.43 11.58
CA THR A 158 -2.28 -5.05 10.86
C THR A 158 -2.55 -4.75 9.38
N SER A 159 -3.74 -4.25 9.06
CA SER A 159 -4.07 -3.88 7.67
C SER A 159 -3.08 -2.86 7.14
N PHE A 160 -2.70 -3.04 5.89
CA PHE A 160 -1.71 -2.24 5.21
C PHE A 160 -2.14 -1.98 3.77
N VAL A 161 -1.55 -0.97 3.16
CA VAL A 161 -1.66 -0.67 1.75
C VAL A 161 -0.35 -1.11 1.09
N ARG A 162 -0.48 -1.79 -0.05
CA ARG A 162 0.64 -2.15 -0.93
C ARG A 162 0.51 -1.41 -2.24
N ILE A 163 1.52 -0.61 -2.57
CA ILE A 163 1.65 0.01 -3.88
C ILE A 163 2.63 -0.84 -4.68
N ASN A 164 2.18 -1.42 -5.78
CA ASN A 164 3.03 -2.17 -6.71
C ASN A 164 3.33 -1.31 -7.94
N TYR A 165 4.58 -1.28 -8.37
CA TYR A 165 5.02 -0.68 -9.62
C TYR A 165 5.66 -1.76 -10.50
N TYR A 166 5.11 -1.95 -11.69
CA TYR A 166 5.57 -2.95 -12.66
C TYR A 166 6.32 -2.23 -13.78
N PRO A 167 7.67 -2.16 -13.74
CA PRO A 167 8.43 -1.51 -14.79
C PRO A 167 8.27 -2.27 -16.12
N PRO A 168 8.38 -1.58 -17.28
CA PRO A 168 8.38 -2.23 -18.58
C PRO A 168 9.39 -3.39 -18.63
N CYS A 169 8.92 -4.56 -19.08
CA CYS A 169 9.76 -5.75 -19.18
C CYS A 169 10.19 -5.96 -20.62
N PRO A 170 11.51 -6.06 -20.93
CA PRO A 170 11.98 -6.34 -22.29
C PRO A 170 11.64 -7.75 -22.77
N PHE A 171 11.41 -8.70 -21.84
CA PHE A 171 11.11 -10.10 -22.13
C PHE A 171 9.84 -10.56 -21.38
N PRO A 172 8.64 -10.01 -21.71
CA PRO A 172 7.42 -10.22 -20.95
C PRO A 172 6.91 -11.68 -20.98
N HIS A 173 7.39 -12.50 -21.92
CA HIS A 173 7.07 -13.92 -22.01
C HIS A 173 7.93 -14.79 -21.06
N LEU A 174 8.99 -14.23 -20.47
CA LEU A 174 9.91 -14.91 -19.56
C LEU A 174 9.82 -14.40 -18.12
N ALA A 175 9.05 -13.34 -17.88
CA ALA A 175 8.90 -12.73 -16.56
C ALA A 175 7.43 -12.69 -16.14
N LEU A 176 7.21 -12.77 -14.83
CA LEU A 176 5.91 -12.50 -14.22
C LEU A 176 6.04 -11.24 -13.37
N GLY A 177 5.12 -10.28 -13.54
CA GLY A 177 5.05 -9.10 -12.67
C GLY A 177 4.88 -9.52 -11.21
N ALA A 178 3.92 -10.40 -10.95
CA ALA A 178 3.80 -11.12 -9.69
C ALA A 178 3.44 -12.58 -9.96
N THR A 179 4.11 -13.51 -9.30
CA THR A 179 3.82 -14.94 -9.46
C THR A 179 2.44 -15.27 -8.86
N ARG A 180 1.75 -16.29 -9.39
CA ARG A 180 0.43 -16.73 -8.92
C ARG A 180 0.43 -17.07 -7.42
N HIS A 181 -0.36 -16.36 -6.64
CA HIS A 181 -0.56 -16.58 -5.21
C HIS A 181 -2.02 -16.34 -4.80
N LYS A 182 -2.28 -16.51 -3.49
CA LYS A 182 -3.50 -16.06 -2.81
C LYS A 182 -3.04 -15.14 -1.68
N ASP A 183 -3.80 -14.08 -1.45
CA ASP A 183 -3.53 -13.18 -0.34
C ASP A 183 -3.80 -13.88 1.00
N THR A 184 -3.06 -13.48 2.04
CA THR A 184 -3.14 -14.06 3.39
C THR A 184 -4.15 -13.35 4.29
N GLY A 185 -4.80 -12.28 3.80
CA GLY A 185 -5.78 -11.47 4.54
C GLY A 185 -7.24 -11.87 4.35
N VAL A 186 -8.14 -11.15 5.03
CA VAL A 186 -9.60 -11.39 4.97
C VAL A 186 -10.23 -10.80 3.69
N LEU A 187 -9.83 -9.59 3.32
CA LEU A 187 -10.36 -8.85 2.17
C LEU A 187 -9.26 -7.98 1.56
N THR A 188 -9.13 -8.05 0.23
CA THR A 188 -8.25 -7.18 -0.56
C THR A 188 -9.10 -6.31 -1.45
N ILE A 189 -8.87 -5.00 -1.41
CA ILE A 189 -9.42 -4.03 -2.36
C ILE A 189 -8.28 -3.60 -3.27
N LEU A 190 -8.45 -3.79 -4.57
CA LEU A 190 -7.42 -3.51 -5.57
C LEU A 190 -7.90 -2.43 -6.54
N ALA A 191 -7.06 -1.42 -6.71
CA ALA A 191 -7.17 -0.42 -7.77
C ALA A 191 -5.98 -0.59 -8.73
N GLN A 192 -6.23 -0.43 -10.02
CA GLN A 192 -5.21 -0.51 -11.07
C GLN A 192 -5.39 0.68 -12.04
N ASP A 193 -4.30 1.05 -12.72
CA ASP A 193 -4.36 2.04 -13.79
C ASP A 193 -4.89 1.44 -15.10
N GLU A 194 -4.90 2.25 -16.15
CA GLU A 194 -5.42 1.88 -17.48
C GLU A 194 -4.54 0.86 -18.22
N VAL A 195 -3.33 0.54 -17.74
CA VAL A 195 -2.45 -0.47 -18.38
C VAL A 195 -3.00 -1.87 -18.16
N GLY A 196 -3.58 -2.12 -16.99
CA GLY A 196 -4.06 -3.43 -16.58
C GLY A 196 -2.93 -4.47 -16.38
N GLY A 197 -3.31 -5.74 -16.22
CA GLY A 197 -2.37 -6.85 -16.04
C GLY A 197 -2.78 -7.85 -14.96
N LEU A 198 -3.77 -7.52 -14.13
CA LEU A 198 -4.33 -8.45 -13.16
C LEU A 198 -5.00 -9.64 -13.86
N GLN A 199 -4.65 -10.85 -13.45
CA GLN A 199 -5.30 -12.09 -13.84
C GLN A 199 -5.73 -12.87 -12.60
N ALA A 200 -6.96 -13.39 -12.60
CA ALA A 200 -7.52 -14.10 -11.46
C ALA A 200 -8.20 -15.41 -11.87
N LYS A 201 -8.29 -16.35 -10.92
CA LYS A 201 -8.93 -17.64 -11.07
C LYS A 201 -9.72 -17.99 -9.82
#